data_AF-A0A8T2RTG9-F1
#
_entry.id   AF-A0A8T2RTG9-F1
#
_cell.length_a   1.000
_cell.length_b   1.000
_cell.length_c   1.000
_cell.angle_alpha   90.00
_cell.angle_beta   90.00
_cell.angle_gamma   90.00
#
_symmetry.space_group_name_H-M   'P 1'
#
loop_
_entity.id
_entity.type
_entity.pdbx_description
1 polymer ?
#
loop_
_entity_poly.entity_id
_entity_poly.type
_entity_poly.pdbx_seq_one_letter_code
_entity_poly.pdbx_strand_id
1 'polypeptide(L)'
;MALRVQPAFTCTRVADSAAWKSFAVSSRSCGLNPRKMASNGSLVHCMKVVNPKSNCKFETLSYVPALDTSQVAKQVDYIMRKGWIPCLEFDHVAKVSKVNSKQSGYYDGRYWTLWKLPMFGCVDASVVLREIEECKKAQPDAYIRVMAFDNTRNAQTTSFLVYSPS
;
A
#
# COMPACT_ATOMS: atom_id res chain seq x y z
N MET A 1 -20.83 -30.66 -1.13
CA MET A 1 -20.34 -31.23 0.15
C MET A 1 -18.85 -31.51 -0.06
N ALA A 2 -17.88 -30.87 0.56
CA ALA A 2 -17.85 -30.01 1.73
C ALA A 2 -16.75 -28.94 1.57
N LEU A 3 -17.00 -27.76 2.14
CA LEU A 3 -16.05 -26.68 2.35
C LEU A 3 -14.84 -27.16 3.15
N ARG A 4 -13.65 -26.67 2.82
CA ARG A 4 -12.52 -26.66 3.75
C ARG A 4 -12.11 -25.23 4.05
N VAL A 5 -12.49 -24.84 5.26
CA VAL A 5 -12.14 -23.63 6.00
C VAL A 5 -10.62 -23.53 6.15
N GLN A 6 -10.03 -22.38 5.81
CA GLN A 6 -8.66 -22.03 6.19
C GLN A 6 -8.68 -21.56 7.66
N PRO A 7 -7.81 -22.07 8.55
CA PRO A 7 -7.78 -21.68 9.95
C PRO A 7 -7.06 -20.36 10.17
N ALA A 8 -7.32 -19.80 11.35
CA ALA A 8 -6.84 -18.53 11.87
C ALA A 8 -5.32 -18.33 11.80
N PHE A 9 -4.95 -17.05 11.62
CA PHE A 9 -3.60 -16.51 11.74
C PHE A 9 -2.86 -17.05 12.97
N THR A 10 -1.74 -17.72 12.74
CA THR A 10 -0.76 -18.05 13.79
C THR A 10 0.46 -17.14 13.60
N CYS A 11 0.78 -16.39 14.66
CA CYS A 11 2.04 -15.64 14.76
C CYS A 11 3.20 -16.64 14.85
N THR A 12 3.88 -16.89 13.73
CA THR A 12 5.12 -17.68 13.75
C THR A 12 6.26 -16.81 14.27
N ARG A 13 6.81 -17.20 15.42
CA ARG A 13 8.09 -16.69 15.93
C ARG A 13 9.16 -16.94 14.88
N VAL A 14 9.81 -15.87 14.41
CA VAL A 14 11.00 -15.98 13.57
C VAL A 14 12.14 -16.45 14.47
N ALA A 15 12.62 -17.68 14.23
CA ALA A 15 13.80 -18.22 14.87
C ALA A 15 15.08 -17.77 14.15
N ASP A 16 15.99 -17.27 14.96
CA ASP A 16 17.46 -17.38 14.94
C ASP A 16 18.32 -16.97 13.72
N SER A 17 18.92 -15.79 13.89
CA SER A 17 20.36 -15.57 14.12
C SER A 17 21.39 -16.32 13.26
N ALA A 18 21.98 -15.62 12.28
CA ALA A 18 23.40 -15.75 11.92
C ALA A 18 23.88 -14.55 11.10
N ALA A 19 25.15 -14.18 11.33
CA ALA A 19 25.95 -13.21 10.58
C ALA A 19 25.79 -11.71 10.93
N TRP A 20 26.35 -11.32 12.07
CA TRP A 20 26.99 -10.02 12.23
C TRP A 20 28.33 -10.24 12.93
N LYS A 21 29.44 -10.04 12.21
CA LYS A 21 30.79 -10.14 12.77
C LYS A 21 31.05 -8.92 13.64
N SER A 22 31.32 -9.14 14.91
CA SER A 22 31.66 -8.12 15.91
C SER A 22 33.01 -7.47 15.59
N PHE A 23 33.08 -6.15 15.54
CA PHE A 23 34.35 -5.43 15.64
C PHE A 23 34.81 -5.41 17.10
N ALA A 24 36.06 -5.79 17.35
CA ALA A 24 36.64 -5.78 18.70
C ALA A 24 36.96 -4.33 19.12
N VAL A 25 36.23 -3.81 20.11
CA VAL A 25 36.60 -2.58 20.82
C VAL A 25 37.59 -2.93 21.92
N SER A 26 38.80 -2.37 21.82
CA SER A 26 39.84 -2.43 22.86
C SER A 26 39.34 -1.75 24.15
N SER A 27 39.13 -2.51 25.21
CA SER A 27 38.75 -1.99 26.53
C SER A 27 39.92 -1.27 27.20
N ARG A 28 39.87 0.06 27.31
CA ARG A 28 40.59 0.78 28.38
C ARG A 28 39.69 0.76 29.62
N SER A 29 40.19 0.26 30.73
CA SER A 29 39.45 0.24 31.99
C SER A 29 39.41 1.66 32.60
N CYS A 30 38.37 2.41 32.28
CA CYS A 30 37.99 3.58 33.07
C CYS A 30 37.03 3.10 34.17
N GLY A 31 37.43 3.26 35.44
CA GLY A 31 36.69 2.79 36.60
C GLY A 31 35.28 3.37 36.66
N LEU A 32 34.30 2.55 36.25
CA LEU A 32 32.88 2.81 36.44
C LEU A 32 32.33 1.69 37.32
N ASN A 33 31.77 2.08 38.47
CA ASN A 33 31.14 1.19 39.44
C ASN A 33 30.04 0.34 38.74
N PRO A 34 30.13 -1.01 38.73
CA PRO A 34 29.19 -1.86 38.01
C PRO A 34 27.75 -1.82 38.54
N ARG A 35 27.53 -1.17 39.69
CA ARG A 35 26.19 -0.99 40.31
C ARG A 35 25.36 0.17 39.74
N LYS A 36 25.87 0.91 38.75
CA LYS A 36 25.11 1.96 38.03
C LYS A 36 25.06 1.72 36.52
N MET A 37 24.99 0.46 36.07
CA MET A 37 24.40 0.20 34.77
C MET A 37 22.90 0.41 34.91
N ALA A 38 22.37 1.46 34.29
CA ALA A 38 20.93 1.56 34.09
C ALA A 38 20.49 0.28 33.35
N SER A 39 19.84 -0.64 34.06
CA SER A 39 19.27 -1.80 33.42
C SER A 39 18.06 -1.29 32.63
N ASN A 40 18.21 -1.03 31.34
CA ASN A 40 17.08 -0.92 30.42
C ASN A 40 16.35 -2.28 30.26
N GLY A 41 16.43 -3.16 31.26
CA GLY A 41 16.14 -4.59 31.19
C GLY A 41 14.68 -4.97 31.39
N SER A 42 13.75 -4.02 31.54
CA SER A 42 12.34 -4.38 31.81
C SER A 42 11.27 -3.65 30.99
N LEU A 43 11.62 -2.78 30.03
CA LEU A 43 10.62 -2.06 29.22
C LEU A 43 10.95 -1.95 27.72
N VAL A 44 11.80 -2.81 27.17
CA VAL A 44 12.13 -2.78 25.72
C VAL A 44 11.05 -3.43 24.84
N HIS A 45 9.83 -3.63 25.36
CA HIS A 45 8.70 -4.19 24.62
C HIS A 45 7.81 -3.11 23.94
N CYS A 46 8.29 -1.87 23.90
CA CYS A 46 7.57 -0.75 23.30
C CYS A 46 8.07 -0.41 21.87
N MET A 47 9.25 -0.88 21.47
CA MET A 47 9.78 -0.64 20.13
C MET A 47 9.33 -1.74 19.17
N LYS A 48 8.48 -1.37 18.20
CA LYS A 48 8.11 -2.24 17.08
C LYS A 48 8.97 -1.89 15.87
N VAL A 49 9.54 -2.91 15.23
CA VAL A 49 10.27 -2.77 13.98
C VAL A 49 9.30 -2.94 12.82
N VAL A 50 9.30 -2.00 11.87
CA VAL A 50 8.50 -2.11 10.65
C VAL A 50 9.05 -3.23 9.77
N ASN A 51 8.19 -4.08 9.22
CA ASN A 51 8.61 -5.12 8.28
C ASN A 51 9.10 -4.50 6.96
N PRO A 52 10.37 -4.70 6.56
CA PRO A 52 10.92 -4.10 5.35
C PRO A 52 10.48 -4.79 4.04
N LYS A 53 9.92 -6.01 4.09
CA LYS A 53 9.68 -6.84 2.89
C LYS A 53 8.23 -6.90 2.42
N SER A 54 7.26 -6.88 3.33
CA SER A 54 5.86 -7.17 3.01
C SER A 54 4.96 -5.93 2.98
N ASN A 55 5.53 -4.75 2.81
CA ASN A 55 4.83 -3.47 3.02
C ASN A 55 4.89 -2.57 1.78
N CYS A 56 4.63 -3.14 0.60
CA CYS A 56 4.48 -2.36 -0.62
C CYS A 56 3.29 -1.39 -0.47
N LYS A 57 3.46 -0.19 -1.02
CA LYS A 57 2.52 0.93 -0.90
C LYS A 57 2.09 1.41 -2.27
N PHE A 58 0.89 1.98 -2.32
CA PHE A 58 0.20 2.40 -3.53
C PHE A 58 -0.27 3.85 -3.38
N GLU A 59 0.62 4.71 -2.86
CA GLU A 59 0.36 6.13 -2.61
C GLU A 59 -0.76 6.39 -1.59
N THR A 60 -1.61 7.38 -1.85
CA THR A 60 -2.62 7.89 -0.90
C THR A 60 -3.56 6.78 -0.42
N LEU A 61 -3.85 6.78 0.89
CA LEU A 61 -4.64 5.76 1.62
C LEU A 61 -4.00 4.35 1.72
N SER A 62 -2.82 4.09 1.19
CA SER A 62 -2.21 2.74 1.29
C SER A 62 -1.60 2.38 2.66
N TYR A 63 -1.52 3.34 3.59
CA TYR A 63 -1.11 3.11 4.99
C TYR A 63 -2.28 2.81 5.92
N VAL A 64 -3.52 3.14 5.50
CA VAL A 64 -4.70 2.81 6.27
C VAL A 64 -5.09 1.34 6.02
N PRO A 65 -5.91 0.72 6.89
CA PRO A 65 -6.49 -0.58 6.60
C PRO A 65 -7.21 -0.59 5.25
N ALA A 66 -7.29 -1.77 4.62
CA ALA A 66 -7.99 -1.92 3.34
C ALA A 66 -9.41 -1.34 3.43
N LEU A 67 -9.76 -0.53 2.44
CA LEU A 67 -11.04 0.19 2.44
C LEU A 67 -12.18 -0.80 2.17
N ASP A 68 -13.21 -0.73 3.01
CA ASP A 68 -14.47 -1.42 2.73
C ASP A 68 -15.21 -0.74 1.57
N THR A 69 -16.11 -1.48 0.91
CA THR A 69 -16.94 -0.99 -0.20
C THR A 69 -17.70 0.29 0.18
N SER A 70 -18.20 0.37 1.42
CA SER A 70 -18.89 1.56 1.94
C SER A 70 -17.97 2.77 2.09
N GLN A 71 -16.68 2.55 2.38
CA GLN A 71 -15.68 3.61 2.49
C GLN A 71 -15.22 4.06 1.11
N VAL A 72 -15.04 3.13 0.17
CA VAL A 72 -14.76 3.44 -1.24
C VAL A 72 -15.89 4.31 -1.82
N ALA A 73 -17.16 3.95 -1.56
CA ALA A 73 -18.31 4.74 -1.97
C ALA A 73 -18.21 6.20 -1.48
N LYS A 74 -17.88 6.41 -0.20
CA LYS A 74 -17.70 7.76 0.36
C LYS A 74 -16.57 8.56 -0.29
N GLN A 75 -15.48 7.90 -0.70
CA GLN A 75 -14.40 8.56 -1.44
C GLN A 75 -14.84 8.95 -2.85
N VAL A 76 -15.62 8.09 -3.51
CA VAL A 76 -16.22 8.40 -4.81
C VAL A 76 -17.23 9.55 -4.69
N ASP A 77 -18.08 9.55 -3.67
CA ASP A 77 -18.99 10.66 -3.41
C ASP A 77 -18.24 11.97 -3.17
N TYR A 78 -17.07 11.91 -2.51
CA TYR A 78 -16.21 13.08 -2.33
C TYR A 78 -15.69 13.62 -3.67
N ILE A 79 -15.25 12.73 -4.57
CA ILE A 79 -14.83 13.09 -5.94
C ILE A 79 -15.99 13.80 -6.68
N MET A 80 -17.19 13.23 -6.61
CA MET A 80 -18.38 13.79 -7.27
C MET A 80 -18.77 15.16 -6.69
N ARG A 81 -18.76 15.33 -5.36
CA ARG A 81 -19.02 16.64 -4.72
C ARG A 81 -18.03 17.73 -5.11
N LYS A 82 -16.81 17.34 -5.50
CA LYS A 82 -15.80 18.28 -6.01
C LYS A 82 -15.96 18.60 -7.49
N GLY A 83 -16.90 17.94 -8.19
CA GLY A 83 -17.07 18.08 -9.64
C GLY A 83 -15.93 17.43 -10.43
N TRP A 84 -15.19 16.51 -9.82
CA TRP A 84 -14.11 15.78 -10.48
C TRP A 84 -14.64 14.54 -11.19
N ILE A 85 -13.95 14.12 -12.24
CA ILE A 85 -14.37 13.01 -13.08
C ILE A 85 -13.65 11.73 -12.61
N PRO A 86 -14.38 10.74 -12.06
CA PRO A 86 -13.77 9.48 -11.62
C PRO A 86 -13.36 8.62 -12.82
N CYS A 87 -12.30 7.84 -12.63
CA CYS A 87 -11.76 6.92 -13.61
C CYS A 87 -11.16 5.70 -12.91
N LEU A 88 -11.13 4.57 -13.60
CA LEU A 88 -10.53 3.33 -13.12
C LEU A 88 -9.30 2.98 -13.95
N GLU A 89 -8.29 2.45 -13.27
CA GLU A 89 -7.11 1.88 -13.90
C GLU A 89 -6.75 0.57 -13.23
N PHE A 90 -6.14 -0.33 -14.01
CA PHE A 90 -5.66 -1.61 -13.52
C PHE A 90 -4.28 -1.95 -14.08
N ASP A 91 -3.53 -2.73 -13.31
CA ASP A 91 -2.21 -3.23 -13.69
C ASP A 91 -1.86 -4.52 -12.95
N HIS A 92 -1.14 -5.45 -13.58
CA HIS A 92 -0.78 -6.74 -12.96
C HIS A 92 0.49 -6.66 -12.11
N VAL A 93 1.32 -5.63 -12.28
CA VAL A 93 2.63 -5.52 -11.63
C VAL A 93 2.61 -4.50 -10.49
N ALA A 94 1.88 -3.41 -10.68
CA ALA A 94 1.65 -2.30 -9.76
C ALA A 94 2.93 -1.76 -9.10
N LYS A 95 4.04 -1.73 -9.87
CA LYS A 95 5.36 -1.32 -9.39
C LYS A 95 6.08 -0.42 -10.39
N VAL A 96 6.66 0.65 -9.87
CA VAL A 96 7.51 1.56 -10.63
C VAL A 96 8.92 0.98 -10.76
N SER A 97 9.50 1.08 -11.97
CA SER A 97 10.85 0.60 -12.27
C SER A 97 11.63 1.58 -13.16
N LYS A 98 12.92 1.31 -13.41
CA LYS A 98 13.77 2.09 -14.33
C LYS A 98 14.49 1.14 -15.28
N VAL A 99 13.79 0.75 -16.34
CA VAL A 99 14.28 -0.16 -17.37
C VAL A 99 14.76 0.62 -18.60
N ASN A 100 13.97 1.59 -19.07
CA ASN A 100 14.22 2.25 -20.36
C ASN A 100 15.17 3.45 -20.25
N SER A 101 15.14 4.19 -19.14
CA SER A 101 16.02 5.32 -18.91
C SER A 101 16.32 5.52 -17.43
N LYS A 102 17.49 6.08 -17.14
CA LYS A 102 17.95 6.43 -15.78
C LYS A 102 18.02 7.94 -15.55
N GLN A 103 17.53 8.74 -16.49
CA GLN A 103 17.47 10.20 -16.34
C GLN A 103 16.66 10.60 -15.11
N SER A 104 16.99 11.77 -14.54
CA SER A 104 16.24 12.32 -13.42
C SER A 104 14.78 12.56 -13.82
N GLY A 105 13.83 12.16 -12.97
CA GLY A 105 12.40 12.28 -13.23
C GLY A 105 11.79 11.20 -14.14
N TYR A 106 12.60 10.33 -14.76
CA TYR A 106 12.10 9.23 -15.59
C TYR A 106 11.89 7.95 -14.76
N TYR A 107 10.69 7.37 -14.91
CA TYR A 107 10.32 6.08 -14.32
C TYR A 107 9.31 5.35 -15.20
N ASP A 108 9.48 4.04 -15.35
CA ASP A 108 8.58 3.11 -16.01
C ASP A 108 7.53 2.57 -15.03
N GLY A 109 6.36 2.15 -15.53
CA GLY A 109 5.28 1.59 -14.69
C GLY A 109 4.50 2.63 -13.86
N ARG A 110 4.60 3.92 -14.19
CA ARG A 110 3.77 4.99 -13.59
C ARG A 110 2.33 4.96 -14.10
N TYR A 111 2.18 4.74 -15.41
CA TYR A 111 0.90 4.61 -16.08
C TYR A 111 0.40 3.18 -15.98
N TRP A 112 -0.88 3.04 -15.67
CA TRP A 112 -1.59 1.76 -15.64
C TRP A 112 -2.56 1.72 -16.83
N THR A 113 -3.17 0.56 -17.06
CA THR A 113 -4.13 0.41 -18.16
C THR A 113 -5.47 1.01 -17.76
N LEU A 114 -6.01 1.88 -18.61
CA LEU A 114 -7.31 2.49 -18.39
C LEU A 114 -8.43 1.44 -18.49
N TRP A 115 -9.34 1.43 -17.51
CA TRP A 115 -10.56 0.64 -17.58
C TRP A 115 -11.67 1.45 -18.26
N LYS A 116 -12.06 1.02 -19.47
CA LYS A 116 -13.03 1.73 -20.32
C LYS A 116 -12.62 3.20 -20.53
N LEU A 117 -13.44 4.15 -20.10
CA LEU A 117 -13.24 5.59 -20.24
C LEU A 117 -13.55 6.30 -18.91
N PRO A 118 -13.02 7.52 -18.68
CA PRO A 118 -13.42 8.34 -17.55
C PRO A 118 -14.95 8.52 -17.53
N MET A 119 -15.54 8.43 -16.34
CA MET A 119 -16.99 8.36 -16.19
C MET A 119 -17.61 9.76 -16.18
N PHE A 120 -17.62 10.41 -17.35
CA PHE A 120 -18.15 11.75 -17.53
C PHE A 120 -19.64 11.81 -17.14
N GLY A 121 -20.02 12.85 -16.38
CA GLY A 121 -21.41 13.05 -15.94
C GLY A 121 -21.91 12.00 -14.94
N CYS A 122 -21.02 11.20 -14.33
CA CYS A 122 -21.41 10.25 -13.30
C CYS A 122 -21.86 10.97 -12.03
N VAL A 123 -23.10 10.71 -11.61
CA VAL A 123 -23.72 11.34 -10.43
C VAL A 123 -23.90 10.39 -9.24
N ASP A 124 -23.69 9.10 -9.45
CA ASP A 124 -23.94 8.06 -8.44
C ASP A 124 -22.73 7.14 -8.28
N ALA A 125 -22.21 7.05 -7.05
CA ALA A 125 -21.09 6.18 -6.71
C ALA A 125 -21.38 4.71 -7.00
N SER A 126 -22.65 4.27 -6.98
CA SER A 126 -23.02 2.89 -7.28
C SER A 126 -22.54 2.44 -8.66
N VAL A 127 -22.49 3.35 -9.63
CA VAL A 127 -22.02 3.08 -10.99
C VAL A 127 -20.51 2.78 -10.97
N VAL A 128 -19.74 3.57 -10.24
CA VAL A 128 -18.29 3.37 -10.09
C VAL A 128 -18.00 2.05 -9.38
N LEU A 129 -18.77 1.72 -8.33
CA LEU A 129 -18.63 0.45 -7.61
C LEU A 129 -18.95 -0.74 -8.52
N ARG A 130 -19.98 -0.65 -9.36
CA ARG A 130 -20.29 -1.71 -10.34
C ARG A 130 -19.15 -1.91 -11.31
N GLU A 131 -18.56 -0.83 -11.82
CA GLU A 131 -17.42 -0.90 -12.74
C GLU A 131 -16.17 -1.51 -12.06
N ILE A 132 -15.95 -1.24 -10.77
CA ILE A 132 -14.89 -1.89 -9.99
C ILE A 132 -15.14 -3.41 -9.96
N GLU A 133 -16.36 -3.84 -9.67
CA GLU A 133 -16.72 -5.28 -9.64
C GLU A 133 -16.62 -5.94 -11.02
N GLU A 134 -16.98 -5.24 -12.10
CA GLU A 134 -16.77 -5.73 -13.47
C GLU A 134 -15.29 -5.87 -13.81
N CYS A 135 -14.46 -4.88 -13.42
CA CYS A 135 -13.02 -4.91 -13.62
C CYS A 135 -12.38 -6.09 -12.86
N LYS A 136 -12.75 -6.30 -11.59
CA LYS A 136 -12.31 -7.45 -10.79
C LYS A 136 -12.67 -8.79 -11.43
N LYS A 137 -13.87 -8.91 -12.01
CA LYS A 137 -14.29 -10.14 -12.69
C LYS A 137 -13.53 -10.39 -13.98
N ALA A 138 -13.22 -9.33 -14.72
CA ALA A 138 -12.49 -9.42 -15.98
C ALA A 138 -10.99 -9.68 -15.75
N GLN A 139 -10.41 -9.09 -14.70
CA GLN A 139 -8.99 -9.12 -14.37
C GLN A 139 -8.80 -9.44 -12.88
N PRO A 140 -8.98 -10.71 -12.47
CA PRO A 140 -8.93 -11.10 -11.05
C PRO A 140 -7.51 -11.04 -10.46
N ASP A 141 -6.48 -11.07 -11.28
CA ASP A 141 -5.07 -11.03 -10.91
C ASP A 141 -4.45 -9.62 -11.02
N ALA A 142 -5.25 -8.60 -11.33
CA ALA A 142 -4.79 -7.23 -11.45
C ALA A 142 -5.03 -6.41 -10.17
N TYR A 143 -4.15 -5.45 -9.91
CA TYR A 143 -4.40 -4.36 -8.98
C TYR A 143 -5.33 -3.35 -9.64
N ILE A 144 -6.27 -2.79 -8.88
CA ILE A 144 -7.22 -1.80 -9.40
C ILE A 144 -7.17 -0.57 -8.51
N ARG A 145 -7.09 0.60 -9.14
CA ARG A 145 -7.14 1.90 -8.47
C ARG A 145 -8.24 2.78 -9.05
N VAL A 146 -8.83 3.61 -8.19
CA VAL A 146 -9.70 4.71 -8.58
C VAL A 146 -8.86 5.97 -8.63
N MET A 147 -9.00 6.72 -9.72
CA MET A 147 -8.42 8.05 -9.87
C MET A 147 -9.50 9.07 -10.19
N ALA A 148 -9.19 10.35 -10.04
CA ALA A 148 -10.05 11.40 -10.54
C ALA A 148 -9.29 12.55 -11.19
N PHE A 149 -9.95 13.21 -12.13
CA PHE A 149 -9.42 14.34 -12.89
C PHE A 149 -10.23 15.61 -12.64
N ASP A 150 -9.52 16.72 -12.54
CA ASP A 150 -10.08 18.07 -12.53
C ASP A 150 -9.79 18.71 -13.89
N ASN A 151 -10.84 18.95 -14.66
CA ASN A 151 -10.77 19.56 -15.99
C ASN A 151 -10.42 21.04 -15.96
N THR A 152 -10.70 21.74 -14.85
CA THR A 152 -10.38 23.16 -14.71
C THR A 152 -8.89 23.34 -14.48
N ARG A 153 -8.28 22.43 -13.71
CA ARG A 153 -6.83 22.42 -13.42
C ARG A 153 -6.01 21.59 -14.41
N ASN A 154 -6.67 20.82 -15.29
CA ASN A 154 -6.05 19.84 -16.19
C ASN A 154 -5.09 18.89 -15.46
N ALA A 155 -5.50 18.41 -14.27
CA ALA A 155 -4.65 17.62 -13.40
C ALA A 155 -5.40 16.44 -12.79
N GLN A 156 -4.67 15.36 -12.56
CA GLN A 156 -5.13 14.27 -11.70
C GLN A 156 -5.10 14.76 -10.24
N THR A 157 -6.22 14.62 -9.53
CA THR A 157 -6.37 15.19 -8.18
C THR A 157 -6.26 14.16 -7.08
N THR A 158 -6.75 12.93 -7.31
CA THR A 158 -6.69 11.84 -6.34
C THR A 158 -6.47 10.51 -7.04
N SER A 159 -5.84 9.59 -6.33
CA SER A 159 -5.64 8.21 -6.72
C SER A 159 -5.48 7.35 -5.48
N PHE A 160 -6.27 6.29 -5.37
CA PHE A 160 -6.17 5.32 -4.28
C PHE A 160 -6.50 3.91 -4.76
N LEU A 161 -5.83 2.92 -4.17
CA LEU A 161 -6.05 1.51 -4.48
C LEU A 161 -7.40 1.04 -3.92
N VAL A 162 -8.14 0.27 -4.71
CA VAL A 162 -9.43 -0.33 -4.32
C VAL A 162 -9.42 -1.85 -4.33
N TYR A 163 -8.48 -2.48 -5.03
CA TYR A 163 -8.33 -3.92 -5.08
C TYR A 163 -6.87 -4.32 -5.26
N SER A 164 -6.47 -5.38 -4.55
CA SER A 164 -5.19 -6.06 -4.74
C SER A 164 -5.46 -7.56 -4.92
N PRO A 165 -4.77 -8.23 -5.86
CA PRO A 165 -4.82 -9.68 -5.98
C PRO A 165 -4.29 -10.34 -4.70
N SER A 166 -4.82 -11.54 -4.41
CA SER A 166 -4.43 -12.37 -3.25
C SER A 166 -3.25 -13.28 -3.54
#